data_AF-A0A6B0T6Y1-F1
#
_entry.id   AF-A0A6B0T6Y1-F1
#
_cell.length_a   1.000
_cell.length_b   1.000
_cell.length_c   1.000
_cell.angle_alpha   90.00
_cell.angle_beta   90.00
_cell.angle_gamma   90.00
#
_symmetry.space_group_name_H-M   'P 1'
#
loop_
_entity.id
_entity.type
_entity.pdbx_description
1 polymer ?
#
loop_
_entity_poly.entity_id
_entity_poly.type
_entity_poly.pdbx_seq_one_letter_code
_entity_poly.pdbx_strand_id
1 'polypeptide(L)'
;MTREHSTDPQPFTRRLLRVVVSIVVLAPVSVFVGYGGGLLLTASAALGGPDPTTDDGDPLRERLLAWPDRNREVMRTNGRADLPLSP
;
A
#
# COMPACT_ATOMS: atom_id res chain seq x y z
N MET A 1 -33.48 12.40 42.89
CA MET A 1 -32.23 13.12 42.60
C MET A 1 -31.87 12.90 41.14
N THR A 2 -32.36 13.75 40.25
CA THR A 2 -31.99 13.77 38.83
C THR A 2 -30.75 14.66 38.68
N ARG A 3 -29.67 14.08 38.15
CA ARG A 3 -28.40 14.78 37.93
C ARG A 3 -28.50 15.53 36.60
N GLU A 4 -28.77 16.83 36.66
CA GLU A 4 -28.69 17.74 35.53
C GLU A 4 -27.26 17.69 34.95
N HIS A 5 -27.12 17.20 33.72
CA HIS A 5 -25.86 17.29 32.98
C HIS A 5 -25.84 18.64 32.28
N SER A 6 -25.43 19.68 33.00
CA SER A 6 -25.27 21.03 32.48
C SER A 6 -24.21 21.03 31.37
N THR A 7 -24.66 20.89 30.12
CA THR A 7 -23.79 21.04 28.95
C THR A 7 -23.64 22.52 28.69
N ASP A 8 -22.75 23.16 29.46
CA ASP A 8 -22.43 24.56 29.27
C ASP A 8 -21.87 24.74 27.83
N PRO A 9 -22.50 25.54 26.95
CA PRO A 9 -22.07 25.64 25.56
C PRO A 9 -20.68 26.28 25.52
N GLN A 10 -19.66 25.45 25.35
CA GLN A 10 -18.29 25.96 25.20
C GLN A 10 -18.26 27.04 24.10
N PRO A 11 -17.65 28.19 24.37
CA PRO A 11 -17.56 29.27 23.39
C PRO A 11 -16.94 28.74 22.10
N PHE A 12 -17.48 29.17 20.96
CA PHE A 12 -17.11 28.69 19.63
C PHE A 12 -15.58 28.71 19.42
N THR A 13 -14.91 29.74 19.92
CA THR A 13 -13.45 29.90 19.92
C THR A 13 -12.73 28.71 20.58
N ARG A 14 -13.24 28.21 21.71
CA ARG A 14 -12.64 27.08 22.43
C ARG A 14 -12.82 25.76 21.67
N ARG A 15 -13.97 25.59 21.00
CA ARG A 15 -14.21 24.45 20.11
C ARG A 15 -13.28 24.50 18.89
N LEU A 16 -13.16 25.66 18.26
CA LEU A 16 -12.28 25.86 17.11
C LEU A 16 -10.81 25.58 17.48
N LEU A 17 -10.35 26.10 18.62
CA LEU A 17 -8.98 25.90 19.09
C LEU A 17 -8.70 24.42 19.39
N ARG A 18 -9.66 23.70 19.96
CA ARG A 18 -9.57 22.24 20.18
C ARG A 18 -9.46 21.47 18.85
N VAL A 19 -10.22 21.86 17.84
CA VAL A 19 -10.16 21.25 16.50
C VAL A 19 -8.80 21.52 15.85
N VAL A 20 -8.32 22.76 15.91
CA VAL A 20 -6.99 23.12 15.37
C VAL A 20 -5.88 22.31 16.05
N VAL A 21 -5.89 22.23 17.38
CA VAL A 21 -4.93 21.40 18.14
C VAL A 21 -5.04 19.94 17.73
N SER A 22 -6.26 19.41 17.57
CA SER A 22 -6.47 18.04 17.12
C SER A 22 -5.86 17.78 15.74
N ILE A 23 -6.03 18.69 14.79
CA ILE A 23 -5.48 18.54 13.43
C ILE A 23 -3.96 18.63 13.46
N VAL A 24 -3.41 19.61 14.18
CA VAL A 24 -1.95 19.82 14.29
C VAL A 24 -1.26 18.65 14.97
N VAL A 25 -1.92 17.93 15.88
CA VAL A 25 -1.36 16.73 16.50
C VAL A 25 -1.57 15.49 15.64
N LEU A 26 -2.77 15.30 15.09
CA LEU A 26 -3.11 14.08 14.36
C LEU A 26 -2.41 14.02 12.99
N ALA A 27 -2.33 15.14 12.28
CA ALA A 27 -1.75 15.16 10.93
C ALA A 27 -0.28 14.73 10.90
N PRO A 28 0.63 15.24 11.77
CA PRO A 28 1.99 14.74 11.84
C PRO A 28 2.04 13.26 12.18
N VAL A 29 1.25 12.78 13.14
CA VAL A 29 1.21 11.35 13.50
C VAL A 29 0.82 10.50 12.29
N SER A 30 -0.24 10.87 11.58
CA SER A 30 -0.66 10.18 10.36
C SER A 30 0.39 10.25 9.24
N VAL A 31 1.07 11.38 9.09
CA VAL A 31 2.17 11.57 8.14
C VAL A 31 3.36 10.66 8.53
N PHE A 32 3.83 10.70 9.77
CA PHE A 32 4.95 9.87 10.22
C PHE A 32 4.62 8.37 10.20
N VAL A 33 3.38 7.96 10.50
CA VAL A 33 2.94 6.58 10.36
C VAL A 33 2.83 6.18 8.89
N GLY A 34 2.29 7.04 8.04
CA GLY A 34 2.17 6.79 6.59
C GLY A 34 3.52 6.73 5.89
N TYR A 35 4.32 7.79 6.03
CA TYR A 35 5.69 7.86 5.49
C TYR A 35 6.61 6.84 6.17
N GLY A 36 6.49 6.64 7.48
CA GLY A 36 7.25 5.61 8.19
C GLY A 36 6.91 4.21 7.70
N GLY A 37 5.63 3.93 7.44
CA GLY A 37 5.18 2.69 6.79
C GLY A 37 5.75 2.53 5.39
N GLY A 38 5.69 3.57 4.55
CA GLY A 38 6.29 3.55 3.22
C GLY A 38 7.80 3.34 3.23
N LEU A 39 8.50 3.99 4.15
CA LEU A 39 9.95 3.87 4.32
C LEU A 39 10.32 2.46 4.81
N LEU A 40 9.56 1.90 5.75
CA LEU A 40 9.75 0.53 6.23
C LEU A 40 9.50 -0.49 5.10
N LEU A 41 8.44 -0.33 4.32
CA LEU A 41 8.15 -1.21 3.18
C LEU A 41 9.24 -1.12 2.11
N THR A 42 9.72 0.09 1.81
CA THR A 42 10.81 0.31 0.85
C THR A 42 12.11 -0.33 1.33
N ALA A 43 12.47 -0.13 2.60
CA ALA A 43 13.64 -0.76 3.20
C ALA A 43 13.51 -2.29 3.23
N SER A 44 12.33 -2.81 3.57
CA SER A 44 12.05 -4.25 3.56
C SER A 44 12.13 -4.83 2.16
N ALA A 45 11.64 -4.13 1.13
CA ALA A 45 11.74 -4.54 -0.25
C ALA A 45 13.19 -4.51 -0.77
N ALA A 46 13.97 -3.50 -0.39
CA ALA A 46 15.39 -3.43 -0.73
C ALA A 46 16.23 -4.51 -0.05
N LEU A 47 15.85 -4.93 1.17
CA LEU A 47 16.49 -5.98 1.95
C LEU A 47 15.87 -7.38 1.69
N GLY A 48 14.81 -7.46 0.89
CA GLY A 48 13.85 -8.57 0.80
C GLY A 48 14.34 -9.90 0.23
N GLY A 49 15.65 -10.12 0.22
CA GLY A 49 16.25 -11.37 -0.22
C GLY A 49 16.40 -11.49 -1.74
N PRO A 50 17.09 -12.55 -2.19
CA PRO A 50 17.31 -12.81 -3.61
C PRO A 50 15.99 -13.00 -4.36
N ASP A 51 15.97 -12.62 -5.64
CA ASP A 51 14.81 -12.81 -6.51
C ASP A 51 14.42 -14.30 -6.49
N PRO A 52 13.16 -14.64 -6.18
CA PRO A 52 12.75 -16.03 -6.10
C PRO A 52 12.91 -16.68 -7.49
N THR A 53 13.46 -17.89 -7.51
CA THR A 53 13.61 -18.68 -8.74
C THR A 53 12.40 -19.57 -8.94
N THR A 54 12.03 -19.75 -10.20
CA THR A 54 10.99 -20.72 -10.62
C THR A 54 11.53 -22.16 -10.61
N ASP A 55 10.65 -23.14 -10.81
CA ASP A 55 11.00 -24.57 -10.80
C ASP A 55 12.09 -24.93 -11.83
N ASP A 56 12.19 -24.13 -12.91
CA ASP A 56 13.19 -24.27 -13.98
C ASP A 56 14.52 -23.55 -13.65
N GLY A 57 14.62 -22.88 -12.50
CA GLY A 57 15.80 -22.15 -12.04
C GLY A 57 15.89 -20.70 -12.51
N ASP A 58 14.99 -20.25 -13.38
CA ASP A 58 14.96 -18.86 -13.87
C ASP A 58 14.44 -17.89 -12.78
N PRO A 59 14.98 -16.66 -12.68
CA PRO A 59 14.43 -15.62 -11.82
C PRO A 59 12.98 -15.30 -12.18
N LEU A 60 12.10 -15.28 -11.18
CA LEU A 60 10.68 -15.01 -11.34
C LEU A 60 10.43 -13.66 -12.03
N ARG A 61 11.26 -12.65 -11.74
CA ARG A 61 11.14 -11.32 -12.34
C ARG A 61 11.33 -11.35 -13.85
N GLU A 62 12.33 -12.08 -14.34
CA GLU A 62 12.60 -12.17 -15.77
C GLU A 62 11.45 -12.88 -16.49
N ARG A 63 10.90 -13.93 -15.87
CA ARG A 63 9.72 -14.63 -16.41
C ARG A 63 8.49 -13.73 -16.45
N LEU A 64 8.21 -12.99 -15.38
CA LEU A 64 7.11 -12.03 -15.28
C LEU A 64 7.23 -10.91 -16.32
N LEU A 65 8.43 -10.38 -16.54
CA LEU A 65 8.66 -9.31 -17.53
C LEU A 65 8.46 -9.81 -18.96
N ALA A 66 8.86 -11.05 -19.26
CA ALA A 66 8.68 -11.64 -20.59
C ALA A 66 7.28 -12.23 -20.83
N TRP A 67 6.46 -12.39 -19.77
CA TRP A 67 5.15 -13.01 -19.86
C TRP A 67 4.16 -12.29 -20.81
N PRO A 68 4.04 -10.94 -20.80
CA PRO A 68 3.08 -10.25 -21.66
C PRO A 68 3.34 -10.46 -23.15
N ASP A 69 4.61 -10.44 -23.57
CA ASP A 69 4.97 -10.62 -24.97
C ASP A 69 4.76 -12.06 -25.42
N ARG A 70 5.15 -13.04 -24.59
CA ARG A 70 4.89 -14.46 -24.83
C ARG A 70 3.38 -14.75 -24.92
N ASN A 71 2.59 -14.19 -24.01
CA ASN A 71 1.14 -14.35 -24.04
C ASN A 71 0.51 -13.69 -25.28
N ARG A 72 1.00 -12.52 -25.69
CA ARG A 72 0.55 -11.84 -26.90
C ARG A 72 0.86 -12.67 -28.16
N GLU A 73 2.01 -13.33 -28.21
CA GLU A 73 2.38 -14.28 -29.28
C GLU A 73 1.35 -15.41 -29.41
N VAL A 74 0.96 -16.03 -28.29
CA VAL A 74 -0.03 -17.11 -28.30
C VAL A 74 -1.40 -16.61 -28.73
N MET A 75 -1.82 -15.43 -28.26
CA MET A 75 -3.08 -14.84 -28.69
C MET A 75 -3.12 -14.55 -30.21
N ARG A 76 -1.99 -14.19 -30.83
CA ARG A 76 -1.90 -13.99 -32.30
C ARG A 76 -2.15 -15.28 -33.09
N THR A 77 -1.91 -16.44 -32.49
CA THR A 77 -2.21 -17.74 -33.10
C THR A 77 -3.63 -18.24 -32.84
N ASN A 78 -4.50 -17.41 -32.24
CA ASN A 78 -5.81 -17.80 -31.72
C ASN A 78 -5.71 -18.92 -30.67
N GLY A 79 -4.66 -18.93 -29.85
CA GLY A 79 -4.46 -19.93 -28.80
C GLY A 79 -4.09 -21.32 -29.30
N ARG A 80 -3.65 -21.46 -30.56
CA ARG A 80 -3.17 -22.75 -31.11
C ARG A 80 -1.69 -23.03 -30.83
N ALA A 81 -0.90 -22.00 -30.53
CA ALA A 81 0.46 -22.19 -30.04
C ALA A 81 0.46 -22.71 -28.61
N ASP A 82 1.53 -23.41 -28.25
CA ASP A 82 1.75 -23.88 -26.89
C ASP A 82 1.72 -22.70 -25.91
N LEU A 83 1.08 -22.93 -24.77
CA LEU A 83 1.01 -21.92 -23.72
C LEU A 83 2.42 -21.64 -23.19
N PRO A 84 2.76 -20.37 -22.94
CA PRO A 84 4.03 -20.07 -22.32
C PRO A 84 4.03 -20.59 -20.88
N LEU A 85 5.21 -20.89 -20.35
CA LEU A 85 5.39 -21.37 -18.98
C LEU A 85 4.88 -20.34 -17.96
N SER A 86 3.89 -20.73 -17.14
CA SER A 86 3.23 -19.83 -16.18
C SER A 86 4.23 -19.04 -15.35
N PRO A 87 4.01 -17.75 -15.11
CA PRO A 87 4.96 -16.93 -14.35
C PRO A 87 5.22 -17.53 -12.97
#